data_AF-A0A1Y4BIC0-F1
#
_entry.id   AF-A0A1Y4BIC0-F1
#
_cell.length_a   1.000
_cell.length_b   1.000
_cell.length_c   1.000
_cell.angle_alpha   90.00
_cell.angle_beta   90.00
_cell.angle_gamma   90.00
#
_symmetry.space_group_name_H-M   'P 1'
#
loop_
_entity.id
_entity.type
_entity.pdbx_description
1 polymer ?
#
loop_
_entity_poly.entity_id
_entity_poly.type
_entity_poly.pdbx_seq_one_letter_code
_entity_poly.pdbx_strand_id
1 'polypeptide(L)'
;MQRLINGSETVDSHTVDRFCKLFQLSHDTFAPGYGLSECVCVATLSSRDYRSAAISLEAYRRGRFQPDPNGEKTIVSLGRPAADMQVVAVRTDGSPCREGEIGEICLRGANVCAGYWRNPEESRAFETVIPGLDGQFYRTGDMGTLWEDQLYLTGRIKEMIIIGGKNIFPSDIILQLCGEGVALSPAGMTVFSVHHGGKERSVLCAECRPDADFPHLAAPTVCGIAAYLSDLLNGRTGERTTDLWGECVLAEDIAPKADYTCPPETCRHVFVTGPSGR
;
A
#
# COMPACT_ATOMS: atom_id res chain seq x y z
N MET A 1 15.63 3.77 27.89
CA MET A 1 15.37 4.48 26.62
C MET A 1 14.43 3.62 25.81
N GLN A 2 13.18 4.05 25.65
CA GLN A 2 12.13 3.24 25.00
C GLN A 2 12.07 3.59 23.51
N ARG A 3 11.88 2.57 22.67
CA ARG A 3 11.67 2.68 21.23
C ARG A 3 10.31 2.09 20.90
N LEU A 4 9.55 2.77 20.06
CA LEU A 4 8.29 2.26 19.53
C LEU A 4 8.56 1.80 18.10
N ILE A 5 8.78 0.49 17.92
CA ILE A 5 8.93 -0.10 16.59
C ILE A 5 7.56 -0.04 15.92
N ASN A 6 7.52 0.49 14.70
CA ASN A 6 6.32 0.61 13.89
C ASN A 6 6.61 0.05 12.50
N GLY A 7 5.81 -0.92 12.05
CA GLY A 7 6.03 -1.63 10.79
C GLY A 7 4.95 -2.68 10.60
N SER A 8 5.18 -3.62 9.67
CA SER A 8 4.23 -4.65 9.19
C SER A 8 3.06 -4.15 8.35
N GLU A 9 2.75 -2.86 8.39
CA GLU A 9 1.79 -2.19 7.53
C GLU A 9 2.26 -0.76 7.15
N THR A 10 1.46 -0.04 6.36
CA THR A 10 1.79 1.34 5.98
C THR A 10 1.84 2.24 7.21
N VAL A 11 2.98 2.89 7.44
CA VAL A 11 3.14 3.85 8.54
C VAL A 11 2.58 5.20 8.11
N ASP A 12 1.50 5.63 8.75
CA ASP A 12 0.84 6.92 8.50
C ASP A 12 1.38 8.02 9.43
N SER A 13 1.83 9.13 8.82
CA SER A 13 2.37 10.28 9.57
C SER A 13 1.32 10.94 10.45
N HIS A 14 0.05 10.98 10.02
CA HIS A 14 -1.01 11.60 10.84
C HIS A 14 -1.28 10.81 12.12
N THR A 15 -1.26 9.49 12.02
CA THR A 15 -1.37 8.59 13.17
C THR A 15 -0.20 8.78 14.14
N VAL A 16 1.04 8.87 13.63
CA VAL A 16 2.24 9.15 14.44
C VAL A 16 2.13 10.52 15.12
N ASP A 17 1.76 11.57 14.38
CA ASP A 17 1.60 12.93 14.91
C ASP A 17 0.58 12.99 16.05
N ARG A 18 -0.57 12.33 15.85
CA ARG A 18 -1.64 12.26 16.85
C ARG A 18 -1.18 11.54 18.11
N PHE A 19 -0.45 10.45 17.96
CA PHE A 19 0.11 9.69 19.08
C PHE A 19 1.14 10.52 19.85
N CYS A 20 2.11 11.11 19.16
CA CYS A 20 3.11 12.00 19.76
C CYS A 20 2.46 13.14 20.54
N LYS A 21 1.42 13.77 19.97
CA LYS A 21 0.67 14.84 20.64
C LYS A 21 -0.09 14.33 21.87
N LEU A 22 -0.75 13.18 21.79
CA LEU A 22 -1.54 12.63 22.91
C LEU A 22 -0.65 12.25 24.10
N PHE A 23 0.50 11.64 23.83
CA PHE A 23 1.41 11.13 24.86
C PHE A 23 2.60 12.04 25.15
N GLN A 24 2.67 13.21 24.51
CA GLN A 24 3.75 14.20 24.67
C GLN A 24 5.14 13.58 24.41
N LEU A 25 5.23 12.80 23.33
CA LEU A 25 6.47 12.13 22.90
C LEU A 25 7.08 12.84 21.68
N SER A 26 8.40 12.73 21.53
CA SER A 26 9.08 13.10 20.28
C SER A 26 8.85 12.04 19.21
N HIS A 27 8.74 12.45 17.95
CA HIS A 27 8.75 11.56 16.79
C HIS A 27 9.93 10.60 16.76
N ASP A 28 11.10 11.03 17.25
CA ASP A 28 12.31 10.18 17.35
C ASP A 28 12.19 9.02 18.35
N THR A 29 11.08 8.94 19.09
CA THR A 29 10.71 7.77 19.89
C THR A 29 10.28 6.61 19.00
N PHE A 30 9.67 6.92 17.85
CA PHE A 30 9.29 5.94 16.86
C PHE A 30 10.50 5.46 16.07
N ALA A 31 10.45 4.18 15.71
CA ALA A 31 11.38 3.52 14.82
C ALA A 31 10.58 2.82 13.70
N PRO A 32 10.02 3.57 12.74
CA PRO A 32 9.49 3.01 11.51
C PRO A 32 10.49 2.05 10.86
N GLY A 33 10.02 0.89 10.44
CA GLY A 33 10.84 -0.13 9.80
C GLY A 33 10.07 -0.94 8.79
N TYR A 34 10.81 -1.55 7.88
CA TYR A 34 10.29 -2.46 6.87
C TYR A 34 10.96 -3.81 7.01
N GLY A 35 10.16 -4.86 6.85
CA GLY A 35 10.63 -6.19 6.56
C GLY A 35 9.50 -7.19 6.53
N LEU A 36 9.86 -8.44 6.31
CA LEU A 36 8.96 -9.53 5.94
C LEU A 36 9.57 -10.87 6.36
N SER A 37 8.76 -11.93 6.33
CA SER A 37 9.19 -13.29 6.66
C SER A 37 10.39 -13.76 5.83
N GLU A 38 10.45 -13.36 4.56
CA GLU A 38 11.46 -13.74 3.59
C GLU A 38 12.82 -13.10 3.85
N CYS A 39 12.88 -12.09 4.73
CA CYS A 39 14.11 -11.56 5.31
C CYS A 39 14.16 -11.71 6.84
N VAL A 40 13.49 -12.74 7.37
CA VAL A 40 13.30 -13.06 8.80
C VAL A 40 12.45 -12.02 9.56
N CYS A 41 12.79 -10.74 9.51
CA CYS A 41 12.01 -9.69 10.15
C CYS A 41 12.30 -8.27 9.65
N VAL A 42 13.57 -7.84 9.61
CA VAL A 42 13.94 -6.43 9.36
C VAL A 42 14.86 -6.33 8.15
N ALA A 43 14.46 -5.50 7.19
CA ALA A 43 15.28 -5.09 6.06
C ALA A 43 15.76 -3.65 6.21
N THR A 44 14.90 -2.75 6.70
CA THR A 44 15.24 -1.34 6.97
C THR A 44 14.65 -0.90 8.30
N LEU A 45 15.32 0.03 8.98
CA LEU A 45 14.84 0.60 10.24
C LEU A 45 15.35 2.02 10.42
N SER A 46 14.50 2.90 10.94
CA SER A 46 14.88 4.23 11.39
C SER A 46 15.21 4.21 12.89
N SER A 47 16.19 5.02 13.31
CA SER A 47 16.59 5.09 14.73
C SER A 47 17.03 6.51 15.08
N ARG A 48 16.20 7.25 15.83
CA ARG A 48 16.36 8.72 16.07
C ARG A 48 16.48 9.53 14.77
N ASP A 49 15.83 9.04 13.73
CA ASP A 49 15.88 9.67 12.41
C ASP A 49 14.49 9.48 11.80
N TYR A 50 13.45 9.84 12.55
CA TYR A 50 12.10 9.81 11.99
C TYR A 50 12.03 10.85 10.87
N ARG A 51 11.65 10.40 9.68
CA ARG A 51 11.47 11.26 8.51
C ARG A 51 10.14 10.98 7.84
N SER A 52 9.55 12.03 7.32
CA SER A 52 8.48 11.95 6.32
C SER A 52 8.79 12.93 5.20
N ALA A 53 8.32 12.62 4.00
CA ALA A 53 8.50 13.46 2.83
C ALA A 53 7.13 13.83 2.26
N ALA A 54 6.88 15.13 2.15
CA ALA A 54 5.82 15.65 1.29
C ALA A 54 6.29 15.54 -0.16
N ILE A 55 5.43 15.00 -1.03
CA ILE A 55 5.75 14.72 -2.44
C ILE A 55 4.62 15.17 -3.37
N SER A 56 4.97 15.48 -4.62
CA SER A 56 3.99 15.76 -5.67
C SER A 56 3.14 14.52 -5.97
N LEU A 57 1.83 14.66 -5.81
CA LEU A 57 0.90 13.56 -6.04
C LEU A 57 0.78 13.17 -7.53
N GLU A 58 0.92 14.13 -8.45
CA GLU A 58 0.91 13.84 -9.89
C GLU A 58 2.18 13.09 -10.31
N ALA A 59 3.35 13.44 -9.79
CA ALA A 59 4.60 12.72 -10.05
C ALA A 59 4.54 11.29 -9.49
N TYR A 60 4.04 11.15 -8.25
CA TYR A 60 3.84 9.87 -7.58
C TYR A 60 3.03 8.89 -8.42
N ARG A 61 1.90 9.35 -8.97
CA ARG A 61 1.03 8.55 -9.83
C ARG A 61 1.66 8.15 -11.16
N ARG A 62 2.72 8.84 -11.58
CA ARG A 62 3.53 8.50 -12.77
C ARG A 62 4.76 7.65 -12.41
N GLY A 63 4.79 7.09 -11.20
CA GLY A 63 5.90 6.24 -10.74
C GLY A 63 7.13 7.03 -10.33
N ARG A 64 6.97 8.29 -9.88
CA ARG A 64 8.07 9.14 -9.44
C ARG A 64 7.88 9.64 -8.02
N PHE A 65 8.84 9.36 -7.16
CA PHE A 65 8.97 10.03 -5.88
C PHE A 65 9.67 11.37 -6.11
N GLN A 66 8.96 12.46 -5.89
CA GLN A 66 9.44 13.81 -6.10
C GLN A 66 9.11 14.66 -4.87
N PRO A 67 10.09 14.92 -3.99
CA PRO A 67 9.90 15.81 -2.85
C PRO A 67 9.39 17.19 -3.29
N ASP A 68 8.36 17.65 -2.61
CA ASP A 68 7.78 18.98 -2.79
C ASP A 68 7.32 19.48 -1.41
N PRO A 69 7.85 20.61 -0.90
CA PRO A 69 7.40 21.19 0.36
C PRO A 69 5.90 21.50 0.42
N ASN A 70 5.25 21.69 -0.73
CA ASN A 70 3.81 21.89 -0.85
C ASN A 70 3.08 20.64 -1.39
N GLY A 71 3.75 19.49 -1.39
CA GLY A 71 3.23 18.23 -1.91
C GLY A 71 1.97 17.79 -1.19
N GLU A 72 1.06 17.16 -1.94
CA GLU A 72 -0.26 16.77 -1.46
C GLU A 72 -0.28 15.39 -0.80
N LYS A 73 0.81 14.63 -0.94
CA LYS A 73 0.98 13.31 -0.33
C LYS A 73 2.20 13.32 0.58
N THR A 74 2.05 12.76 1.78
CA THR A 74 3.17 12.50 2.69
C THR A 74 3.44 11.01 2.76
N ILE A 75 4.72 10.61 2.71
CA ILE A 75 5.16 9.23 2.93
C ILE A 75 6.19 9.21 4.06
N VAL A 76 6.00 8.32 5.03
CA VAL A 76 6.96 8.10 6.12
C VAL A 76 8.12 7.24 5.62
N SER A 77 9.34 7.64 5.95
CA SER A 77 10.52 6.83 5.72
C SER A 77 10.50 5.60 6.62
N LEU A 78 10.83 4.44 6.06
CA LEU A 78 11.01 3.20 6.81
C LEU A 78 12.47 2.99 7.24
N GLY A 79 13.29 4.04 7.13
CA GLY A 79 14.67 4.04 7.56
C GLY A 79 15.65 3.57 6.49
N ARG A 80 16.88 3.32 6.95
CA ARG A 80 17.99 2.86 6.13
C ARG A 80 18.07 1.33 6.13
N PRO A 81 18.68 0.72 5.10
CA PRO A 81 19.03 -0.70 5.13
C PRO A 81 19.74 -1.09 6.43
N ALA A 82 19.33 -2.21 7.03
CA ALA A 82 20.03 -2.79 8.17
C ALA A 82 21.47 -3.18 7.79
N ALA A 83 22.31 -3.44 8.79
CA ALA A 83 23.69 -3.88 8.54
C ALA A 83 23.71 -5.10 7.60
N ASP A 84 24.58 -5.06 6.60
CA ASP A 84 24.76 -6.10 5.57
C ASP A 84 23.55 -6.36 4.67
N MET A 85 22.50 -5.53 4.75
CA MET A 85 21.38 -5.52 3.82
C MET A 85 21.63 -4.55 2.66
N GLN A 86 21.34 -5.02 1.46
CA GLN A 86 21.17 -4.23 0.26
C GLN A 86 19.68 -4.21 -0.07
N VAL A 87 19.12 -3.02 -0.24
CA VAL A 87 17.78 -2.87 -0.82
C VAL A 87 17.88 -1.98 -2.04
N VAL A 88 17.17 -2.35 -3.10
CA VAL A 88 17.25 -1.74 -4.42
C VAL A 88 15.86 -1.70 -5.01
N ALA A 89 15.46 -0.56 -5.60
CA ALA A 89 14.26 -0.50 -6.41
C ALA A 89 14.60 -0.89 -7.86
N VAL A 90 13.80 -1.76 -8.48
CA VAL A 90 13.97 -2.21 -9.88
C VAL A 90 12.75 -1.87 -10.74
N ARG A 91 13.02 -1.55 -12.01
CA ARG A 91 11.98 -1.33 -13.02
C ARG A 91 11.37 -2.66 -13.45
N THR A 92 10.27 -2.58 -14.18
CA THR A 92 9.58 -3.75 -14.76
C THR A 92 10.43 -4.55 -15.75
N ASP A 93 11.44 -3.93 -16.36
CA ASP A 93 12.41 -4.60 -17.24
C ASP A 93 13.57 -5.27 -16.49
N GLY A 94 13.58 -5.21 -15.14
CA GLY A 94 14.60 -5.77 -14.27
C GLY A 94 15.83 -4.88 -14.04
N SER A 95 15.91 -3.70 -14.67
CA SER A 95 17.02 -2.76 -14.46
C SER A 95 16.88 -1.98 -13.14
N PRO A 96 17.99 -1.57 -12.49
CA PRO A 96 17.92 -0.69 -11.32
C PRO A 96 17.23 0.64 -11.62
N CYS A 97 16.30 1.05 -10.74
CA CYS A 97 15.69 2.37 -10.77
C CYS A 97 16.74 3.48 -10.58
N ARG A 98 16.49 4.64 -11.19
CA ARG A 98 17.22 5.87 -10.83
C ARG A 98 16.63 6.44 -9.54
N GLU A 99 17.37 7.33 -8.89
CA GLU A 99 16.88 8.04 -7.71
C GLU A 99 15.54 8.75 -8.02
N GLY A 100 14.57 8.58 -7.11
CA GLY A 100 13.21 9.10 -7.27
C GLY A 100 12.33 8.34 -8.25
N GLU A 101 12.78 7.26 -8.88
CA GLU A 101 11.89 6.33 -9.59
C GLU A 101 11.32 5.31 -8.60
N ILE A 102 10.02 5.05 -8.72
CA ILE A 102 9.31 4.04 -7.93
C ILE A 102 9.38 2.72 -8.71
N GLY A 103 9.91 1.70 -8.07
CA GLY A 103 10.03 0.35 -8.63
C GLY A 103 9.79 -0.71 -7.57
N GLU A 104 9.93 -1.97 -7.95
CA GLU A 104 9.82 -3.07 -7.01
C GLU A 104 11.05 -3.13 -6.11
N ILE A 105 10.85 -3.28 -4.81
CA ILE A 105 11.91 -3.42 -3.82
C ILE A 105 12.47 -4.85 -3.88
N CYS A 106 13.77 -4.93 -4.10
CA CYS A 106 14.57 -6.14 -4.10
C CYS A 106 15.53 -6.14 -2.92
N LEU A 107 15.65 -7.28 -2.23
CA LEU A 107 16.48 -7.43 -1.03
C LEU A 107 17.62 -8.41 -1.24
N ARG A 108 18.78 -8.11 -0.67
CA ARG A 108 19.90 -9.05 -0.55
C ARG A 108 20.57 -8.86 0.80
N GLY A 109 20.86 -9.96 1.49
CA GLY A 109 21.60 -9.94 2.76
C GLY A 109 21.58 -11.30 3.43
N ALA A 110 22.36 -11.46 4.50
CA ALA A 110 22.54 -12.75 5.17
C ALA A 110 21.27 -13.30 5.84
N ASN A 111 20.30 -12.43 6.13
CA ASN A 111 19.00 -12.78 6.69
C ASN A 111 17.90 -13.01 5.62
N VAL A 112 18.22 -12.94 4.32
CA VAL A 112 17.28 -13.34 3.27
C VAL A 112 17.19 -14.88 3.23
N CYS A 113 15.98 -15.41 3.23
CA CYS A 113 15.71 -16.84 3.19
C CYS A 113 16.24 -17.48 1.90
N ALA A 114 16.48 -18.79 1.93
CA ALA A 114 16.95 -19.54 0.75
C ALA A 114 15.84 -19.85 -0.27
N GLY A 115 14.57 -19.57 0.06
CA GLY A 115 13.41 -19.95 -0.73
C GLY A 115 12.25 -20.45 0.12
N TYR A 116 11.17 -20.85 -0.55
CA TYR A 116 9.99 -21.42 0.07
C TYR A 116 10.08 -22.95 0.13
N TRP A 117 9.66 -23.54 1.24
CA TRP A 117 9.70 -24.98 1.45
C TRP A 117 8.90 -25.73 0.38
N ARG A 118 9.57 -26.63 -0.36
CA ARG A 118 8.98 -27.46 -1.43
C ARG A 118 8.22 -26.68 -2.51
N ASN A 119 8.56 -25.40 -2.71
CA ASN A 119 7.98 -24.58 -3.77
C ASN A 119 9.08 -23.93 -4.62
N PRO A 120 9.73 -24.69 -5.52
CA PRO A 120 10.82 -24.18 -6.34
C PRO A 120 10.39 -23.09 -7.33
N GLU A 121 9.11 -23.01 -7.68
CA GLU A 121 8.60 -21.99 -8.60
C GLU A 121 8.61 -20.60 -7.95
N GLU A 122 7.95 -20.45 -6.79
CA GLU A 122 7.97 -19.19 -6.04
C GLU A 122 9.37 -18.87 -5.48
N SER A 123 10.19 -19.90 -5.23
CA SER A 123 11.58 -19.70 -4.77
C SER A 123 12.46 -19.01 -5.81
N ARG A 124 12.09 -18.98 -7.09
CA ARG A 124 12.82 -18.21 -8.11
C ARG A 124 12.88 -16.71 -7.81
N ALA A 125 11.93 -16.19 -7.02
CA ALA A 125 11.95 -14.80 -6.59
C ALA A 125 13.24 -14.41 -5.84
N PHE A 126 13.87 -15.37 -5.14
CA PHE A 126 15.12 -15.19 -4.37
C PHE A 126 16.39 -15.20 -5.22
N GLU A 127 16.28 -15.64 -6.47
CA GLU A 127 17.42 -15.91 -7.36
C GLU A 127 17.59 -14.80 -8.41
N THR A 128 16.98 -13.63 -8.20
CA THR A 128 16.93 -12.56 -9.20
C THR A 128 18.30 -11.91 -9.35
N VAL A 129 18.84 -11.89 -10.58
CA VAL A 129 20.06 -11.17 -10.92
C VAL A 129 19.69 -9.80 -11.47
N ILE A 130 20.22 -8.74 -10.83
CA ILE A 130 19.96 -7.35 -11.23
C ILE A 130 21.16 -6.83 -12.03
N PRO A 131 20.98 -6.27 -13.24
CA PRO A 131 22.08 -5.76 -14.05
C PRO A 131 22.93 -4.72 -13.31
N GLY A 132 24.25 -4.95 -13.29
CA GLY A 132 25.22 -4.04 -12.66
C GLY A 132 25.37 -4.21 -11.14
N LEU A 133 24.69 -5.18 -10.53
CA LEU A 133 24.82 -5.51 -9.12
C LEU A 133 25.28 -6.96 -8.93
N ASP A 134 26.08 -7.19 -7.89
CA ASP A 134 26.61 -8.52 -7.58
C ASP A 134 25.65 -9.35 -6.73
N GLY A 135 25.51 -10.62 -7.10
CA GLY A 135 24.73 -11.62 -6.36
C GLY A 135 23.26 -11.67 -6.76
N GLN A 136 22.51 -12.45 -5.98
CA GLN A 136 21.08 -12.67 -6.18
C GLN A 136 20.27 -11.87 -5.15
N PHE A 137 19.11 -11.41 -5.60
CA PHE A 137 18.17 -10.61 -4.83
C PHE A 137 16.82 -11.31 -4.76
N TYR A 138 16.14 -11.10 -3.64
CA TYR A 138 14.74 -11.45 -3.43
C TYR A 138 13.81 -10.33 -3.90
N ARG A 139 12.93 -10.63 -4.85
CA ARG A 139 11.85 -9.76 -5.32
C ARG A 139 10.67 -9.82 -4.35
N THR A 140 10.38 -8.70 -3.68
CA THR A 140 9.39 -8.64 -2.59
C THR A 140 7.95 -8.51 -3.07
N GLY A 141 7.72 -8.04 -4.30
CA GLY A 141 6.41 -7.58 -4.76
C GLY A 141 5.96 -6.25 -4.14
N ASP A 142 6.76 -5.63 -3.28
CA ASP A 142 6.49 -4.32 -2.70
C ASP A 142 7.11 -3.22 -3.57
N MET A 143 6.40 -2.11 -3.72
CA MET A 143 6.78 -0.96 -4.54
C MET A 143 7.30 0.17 -3.65
N GLY A 144 8.37 0.81 -4.09
CA GLY A 144 8.99 1.90 -3.34
C GLY A 144 10.15 2.56 -4.07
N THR A 145 10.83 3.44 -3.36
CA THR A 145 12.07 4.07 -3.81
C THR A 145 13.05 4.23 -2.66
N LEU A 146 14.32 4.41 -3.00
CA LEU A 146 15.34 4.93 -2.09
C LEU A 146 15.57 6.39 -2.43
N TRP A 147 15.51 7.25 -1.41
CA TRP A 147 15.82 8.67 -1.51
C TRP A 147 16.69 9.07 -0.33
N GLU A 148 17.88 9.62 -0.58
CA GLU A 148 18.87 9.92 0.48
C GLU A 148 19.17 8.72 1.40
N ASP A 149 19.35 7.53 0.83
CA ASP A 149 19.58 6.24 1.53
C ASP A 149 18.41 5.76 2.42
N GLN A 150 17.25 6.40 2.34
CA GLN A 150 16.07 6.05 3.11
C GLN A 150 15.05 5.33 2.22
N LEU A 151 14.44 4.27 2.72
CA LEU A 151 13.35 3.57 2.03
C LEU A 151 12.03 4.32 2.22
N TYR A 152 11.32 4.57 1.11
CA TYR A 152 9.95 5.04 1.09
C TYR A 152 9.09 4.02 0.33
N LEU A 153 8.16 3.38 1.03
CA LEU A 153 7.28 2.36 0.46
C LEU A 153 5.95 2.98 0.00
N THR A 154 5.41 2.51 -1.12
CA THR A 154 4.19 3.06 -1.74
C THR A 154 3.01 2.10 -1.70
N GLY A 155 3.25 0.80 -1.92
CA GLY A 155 2.22 -0.25 -1.88
C GLY A 155 2.71 -1.55 -2.51
N ARG A 156 1.82 -2.46 -2.90
CA ARG A 156 2.21 -3.73 -3.55
C ARG A 156 1.95 -3.71 -5.06
N ILE A 157 2.82 -4.33 -5.84
CA ILE A 157 2.71 -4.38 -7.30
C ILE A 157 1.42 -5.05 -7.77
N LYS A 158 1.01 -6.15 -7.11
CA LYS A 158 -0.20 -6.92 -7.45
C LYS A 158 -1.50 -6.22 -7.05
N GLU A 159 -1.42 -5.19 -6.19
CA GLU A 159 -2.57 -4.45 -5.69
C GLU A 159 -2.74 -3.09 -6.39
N MET A 160 -1.73 -2.64 -7.13
CA MET A 160 -1.74 -1.36 -7.82
C MET A 160 -2.82 -1.34 -8.92
N ILE A 161 -3.68 -0.34 -8.86
CA ILE A 161 -4.74 -0.07 -9.83
C ILE A 161 -4.23 1.00 -10.81
N ILE A 162 -4.52 0.85 -12.11
CA ILE A 162 -4.06 1.80 -13.14
C ILE A 162 -5.27 2.40 -13.86
N ILE A 163 -5.68 3.61 -13.47
CA ILE A 163 -6.81 4.30 -14.11
C ILE A 163 -6.28 5.51 -14.88
N GLY A 164 -6.58 5.56 -16.19
CA GLY A 164 -6.16 6.69 -17.04
C GLY A 164 -4.65 6.88 -17.13
N GLY A 165 -3.87 5.79 -17.01
CA GLY A 165 -2.40 5.83 -17.01
C GLY A 165 -1.77 6.34 -15.71
N LYS A 166 -2.55 6.45 -14.63
CA LYS A 166 -2.09 6.84 -13.30
C LYS A 166 -2.11 5.63 -12.37
N ASN A 167 -1.03 5.43 -11.63
CA ASN A 167 -0.91 4.40 -10.61
C ASN A 167 -1.63 4.82 -9.33
N ILE A 168 -2.44 3.93 -8.78
CA ILE A 168 -3.24 4.15 -7.58
C ILE A 168 -3.03 2.96 -6.65
N PHE A 169 -2.58 3.21 -5.44
CA PHE A 169 -2.40 2.17 -4.44
C PHE A 169 -3.62 2.11 -3.51
N PRO A 170 -4.23 0.93 -3.27
CA PRO A 170 -5.37 0.78 -2.38
C PRO A 170 -5.15 1.35 -0.97
N SER A 171 -3.94 1.19 -0.43
CA SER A 171 -3.53 1.77 0.87
C SER A 171 -3.70 3.28 0.93
N ASP A 172 -3.46 3.99 -0.17
CA ASP A 172 -3.61 5.45 -0.24
C ASP A 172 -5.09 5.87 -0.15
N ILE A 173 -5.99 5.09 -0.75
CA ILE A 173 -7.44 5.32 -0.67
C ILE A 173 -7.89 5.11 0.78
N ILE A 174 -7.47 4.00 1.39
CA ILE A 174 -7.83 3.64 2.77
C ILE A 174 -7.36 4.71 3.77
N LEU A 175 -6.10 5.16 3.66
CA LEU A 175 -5.56 6.21 4.53
C LEU A 175 -6.30 7.53 4.37
N GLN A 176 -6.64 7.91 3.13
CA GLN A 176 -7.41 9.13 2.89
C GLN A 176 -8.81 9.05 3.53
N LEU A 177 -9.53 7.94 3.36
CA LEU A 177 -10.86 7.76 3.95
C LEU A 177 -10.83 7.88 5.47
N CYS A 178 -9.79 7.32 6.10
CA CYS A 178 -9.56 7.48 7.53
C CYS A 178 -9.32 8.95 7.92
N GLY A 179 -8.55 9.68 7.10
CA GLY A 179 -8.32 11.11 7.27
C GLY A 179 -9.59 11.97 7.15
N GLU A 180 -10.54 11.56 6.31
CA GLU A 180 -11.86 12.21 6.14
C GLU A 180 -12.86 11.85 7.24
N GLY A 181 -12.48 10.99 8.20
CA GLY A 181 -13.30 10.66 9.36
C GLY A 181 -14.34 9.57 9.10
N VAL A 182 -14.16 8.75 8.06
CA VAL A 182 -14.98 7.56 7.84
C VAL A 182 -14.86 6.63 9.05
N ALA A 183 -16.01 6.29 9.66
CA ALA A 183 -16.09 5.46 10.87
C ALA A 183 -15.95 3.95 10.59
N LEU A 184 -15.00 3.58 9.73
CA LEU A 184 -14.66 2.19 9.39
C LEU A 184 -13.20 1.93 9.77
N SER A 185 -12.91 0.71 10.22
CA SER A 185 -11.55 0.32 10.53
C SER A 185 -10.74 0.20 9.24
N PRO A 186 -9.51 0.77 9.15
CA PRO A 186 -8.63 0.55 7.99
C PRO A 186 -8.40 -0.93 7.69
N ALA A 187 -8.23 -1.75 8.74
CA ALA A 187 -8.03 -3.19 8.63
C ALA A 187 -9.28 -3.95 8.12
N GLY A 188 -10.47 -3.33 8.24
CA GLY A 188 -11.72 -3.87 7.72
C GLY A 188 -12.04 -3.38 6.31
N MET A 189 -11.14 -2.66 5.64
CA MET A 189 -11.38 -2.12 4.30
C MET A 189 -10.41 -2.71 3.27
N THR A 190 -10.90 -2.92 2.06
CA THR A 190 -10.05 -3.26 0.90
C THR A 190 -10.57 -2.57 -0.35
N VAL A 191 -9.65 -2.11 -1.20
CA VAL A 191 -9.98 -1.50 -2.50
C VAL A 191 -9.32 -2.32 -3.62
N PHE A 192 -10.06 -2.57 -4.68
CA PHE A 192 -9.60 -3.29 -5.86
C PHE A 192 -10.31 -2.75 -7.11
N SER A 193 -9.88 -3.14 -8.31
CA SER A 193 -10.56 -2.76 -9.55
C SER A 193 -11.24 -3.96 -10.23
N VAL A 194 -12.33 -3.67 -10.94
CA VAL A 194 -13.10 -4.61 -11.76
C VAL A 194 -13.32 -4.03 -13.15
N HIS A 195 -13.38 -4.88 -14.16
CA HIS A 195 -13.76 -4.50 -15.51
C HIS A 195 -15.27 -4.63 -15.67
N HIS A 196 -15.97 -3.50 -15.86
CA HIS A 196 -17.42 -3.49 -16.05
C HIS A 196 -17.85 -2.47 -17.11
N GLY A 197 -18.59 -2.93 -18.12
CA GLY A 197 -19.06 -2.08 -19.23
C GLY A 197 -17.93 -1.49 -20.07
N GLY A 198 -16.84 -2.23 -20.27
CA GLY A 198 -15.67 -1.80 -21.06
C GLY A 198 -14.80 -0.74 -20.38
N LYS A 199 -14.99 -0.49 -19.08
CA LYS A 199 -14.18 0.43 -18.28
C LYS A 199 -13.69 -0.27 -17.01
N GLU A 200 -12.49 0.08 -16.58
CA GLU A 200 -12.00 -0.27 -15.25
C GLU A 200 -12.67 0.64 -14.21
N ARG A 201 -13.20 0.03 -13.15
CA ARG A 201 -13.86 0.70 -12.04
C ARG A 201 -13.27 0.20 -10.73
N SER A 202 -13.08 1.09 -9.77
CA SER A 202 -12.67 0.72 -8.41
C SER A 202 -13.86 0.30 -7.55
N VAL A 203 -13.65 -0.65 -6.66
CA VAL A 203 -14.62 -1.16 -5.68
C VAL A 203 -13.99 -1.06 -4.29
N LEU A 204 -14.71 -0.47 -3.33
CA LEU A 204 -14.41 -0.60 -1.91
C LEU A 204 -15.27 -1.70 -1.32
N CYS A 205 -14.65 -2.61 -0.59
CA CYS A 205 -15.33 -3.50 0.34
C CYS A 205 -14.95 -3.11 1.76
N ALA A 206 -15.93 -3.13 2.67
CA ALA A 206 -15.73 -2.78 4.06
C ALA A 206 -16.52 -3.69 4.99
N GLU A 207 -15.89 -4.11 6.08
CA GLU A 207 -16.52 -4.81 7.18
C GLU A 207 -17.25 -3.85 8.11
N CYS A 208 -18.42 -4.24 8.57
CA CYS A 208 -19.20 -3.49 9.55
C CYS A 208 -19.75 -4.43 10.62
N ARG A 209 -20.11 -3.84 11.77
CA ARG A 209 -20.81 -4.60 12.81
C ARG A 209 -22.21 -4.98 12.29
N PRO A 210 -22.77 -6.14 12.65
CA PRO A 210 -24.09 -6.56 12.16
C PRO A 210 -25.24 -5.58 12.47
N ASP A 211 -25.11 -4.80 13.55
CA ASP A 211 -26.06 -3.78 13.99
C ASP A 211 -25.78 -2.38 13.41
N ALA A 212 -24.74 -2.24 12.59
CA ALA A 212 -24.38 -0.98 11.97
C ALA A 212 -25.36 -0.64 10.83
N ASP A 213 -25.80 0.62 10.77
CA ASP A 213 -26.50 1.17 9.62
C ASP A 213 -25.48 1.36 8.48
N PHE A 214 -25.18 0.26 7.78
CA PHE A 214 -24.19 0.25 6.70
C PHE A 214 -24.52 1.27 5.61
N PRO A 215 -25.78 1.44 5.13
CA PRO A 215 -26.12 2.52 4.19
C PRO A 215 -25.71 3.91 4.68
N HIS A 216 -25.94 4.23 5.97
CA HIS A 216 -25.53 5.51 6.54
C HIS A 216 -24.01 5.65 6.67
N LEU A 217 -23.30 4.59 7.04
CA LEU A 217 -21.82 4.57 7.15
C LEU A 217 -21.14 4.58 5.78
N ALA A 218 -21.72 3.88 4.81
CA ALA A 218 -21.23 3.76 3.45
C ALA A 218 -21.45 5.06 2.67
N ALA A 219 -22.53 5.82 2.92
CA ALA A 219 -22.81 7.04 2.15
C ALA A 219 -21.66 8.08 2.19
N PRO A 220 -21.11 8.48 3.36
CA PRO A 220 -19.91 9.32 3.42
C PRO A 220 -18.70 8.66 2.77
N THR A 221 -18.55 7.34 2.89
CA THR A 221 -17.42 6.58 2.35
C THR A 221 -17.45 6.50 0.82
N VAL A 222 -18.62 6.27 0.23
CA VAL A 222 -18.84 6.20 -1.22
C VAL A 222 -18.74 7.60 -1.83
N CYS A 223 -19.31 8.62 -1.19
CA CYS A 223 -19.12 10.01 -1.60
C CYS A 223 -17.65 10.42 -1.47
N GLY A 224 -16.97 10.05 -0.38
CA GLY A 224 -15.55 10.29 -0.15
C GLY A 224 -14.67 9.60 -1.17
N ILE A 225 -14.91 8.31 -1.47
CA ILE A 225 -14.19 7.57 -2.53
C ILE A 225 -14.48 8.16 -3.89
N ALA A 226 -15.74 8.44 -4.23
CA ALA A 226 -16.09 8.97 -5.53
C ALA A 226 -15.52 10.38 -5.73
N ALA A 227 -15.57 11.24 -4.71
CA ALA A 227 -14.96 12.56 -4.70
C ALA A 227 -13.43 12.44 -4.78
N TYR A 228 -12.83 11.57 -3.95
CA TYR A 228 -11.40 11.29 -3.95
C TYR A 228 -10.93 10.80 -5.32
N LEU A 229 -11.56 9.76 -5.88
CA LEU A 229 -11.22 9.23 -7.19
C LEU A 229 -11.48 10.27 -8.29
N SER A 230 -12.53 11.07 -8.16
CA SER A 230 -12.79 12.16 -9.10
C SER A 230 -11.68 13.22 -9.05
N ASP A 231 -11.29 13.65 -7.85
CA ASP A 231 -10.19 14.60 -7.61
C ASP A 231 -8.84 14.00 -8.03
N LEU A 232 -8.66 12.70 -7.80
CA LEU A 232 -7.45 11.94 -8.11
C LEU A 232 -7.29 11.77 -9.62
N LEU A 233 -8.37 11.52 -10.35
CA LEU A 233 -8.35 11.32 -11.79
C LEU A 233 -8.40 12.64 -12.57
N ASN A 234 -9.18 13.61 -12.09
CA ASN A 234 -9.52 14.82 -12.84
C ASN A 234 -8.96 16.13 -12.26
N GLY A 235 -8.32 16.11 -11.08
CA GLY A 235 -8.02 17.31 -10.29
C GLY A 235 -9.25 17.81 -9.52
N ARG A 236 -9.06 18.71 -8.53
CA ARG A 236 -10.06 19.22 -7.54
C ARG A 236 -11.28 19.97 -8.11
N THR A 237 -11.75 19.66 -9.31
CA THR A 237 -12.85 20.36 -9.97
C THR A 237 -13.89 19.38 -10.48
N GLY A 238 -15.00 19.28 -9.73
CA GLY A 238 -16.27 18.78 -10.26
C GLY A 238 -17.13 18.09 -9.20
N GLU A 239 -18.30 18.66 -8.93
CA GLU A 239 -19.37 18.03 -8.16
C GLU A 239 -19.94 16.86 -8.99
N ARG A 240 -19.93 15.64 -8.45
CA ARG A 240 -20.52 14.46 -9.09
C ARG A 240 -21.37 13.68 -8.10
N THR A 241 -22.60 13.40 -8.51
CA THR A 241 -23.55 12.53 -7.80
C THR A 241 -23.29 11.07 -8.16
N THR A 242 -22.95 10.26 -7.16
CA THR A 242 -22.85 8.80 -7.26
C THR A 242 -24.23 8.16 -7.11
N ASP A 243 -24.60 7.26 -8.02
CA ASP A 243 -25.87 6.51 -7.96
C ASP A 243 -25.73 5.31 -6.99
N LEU A 244 -26.29 5.48 -5.79
CA LEU A 244 -26.12 4.58 -4.65
C LEU A 244 -26.84 3.22 -4.76
N TRP A 245 -27.72 3.03 -5.75
CA TRP A 245 -28.46 1.77 -5.88
C TRP A 245 -27.76 0.68 -6.71
N GLY A 246 -26.69 1.03 -7.44
CA GLY A 246 -25.93 0.09 -8.28
C GLY A 246 -24.71 -0.56 -7.63
N GLU A 247 -24.29 -0.11 -6.43
CA GLU A 247 -22.95 -0.41 -5.88
C GLU A 247 -22.92 -1.30 -4.62
N CYS A 248 -24.08 -1.68 -4.07
CA CYS A 248 -24.14 -2.55 -2.87
C CYS A 248 -24.62 -3.98 -3.14
N VAL A 249 -24.95 -4.31 -4.40
CA VAL A 249 -25.27 -5.67 -4.82
C VAL A 249 -24.27 -6.06 -5.89
N LEU A 250 -23.26 -6.84 -5.47
CA LEU A 250 -22.41 -7.55 -6.41
C LEU A 250 -23.35 -8.33 -7.34
N ALA A 251 -23.16 -8.19 -8.66
CA ALA A 251 -23.90 -9.00 -9.61
C ALA A 251 -23.72 -10.49 -9.24
N GLU A 252 -24.76 -11.31 -9.42
CA GLU A 252 -24.81 -12.69 -8.92
C GLU A 252 -23.64 -13.58 -9.43
N ASP A 253 -23.03 -13.18 -10.54
CA ASP A 253 -21.85 -13.79 -11.14
C ASP A 253 -20.53 -13.46 -10.40
N ILE A 254 -20.47 -12.35 -9.66
CA ILE A 254 -19.30 -11.89 -8.88
C ILE A 254 -19.53 -11.90 -7.36
N ALA A 255 -20.77 -12.04 -6.90
CA ALA A 255 -21.09 -12.14 -5.47
C ALA A 255 -20.53 -13.44 -4.87
N PRO A 256 -19.94 -13.41 -3.66
CA PRO A 256 -19.55 -14.63 -2.95
C PRO A 256 -20.76 -15.56 -2.77
N LYS A 257 -20.64 -16.80 -3.26
CA LYS A 257 -21.72 -17.80 -3.25
C LYS A 257 -21.72 -18.70 -2.01
N ALA A 258 -20.81 -18.46 -1.06
CA ALA A 258 -20.66 -19.22 0.17
C ALA A 258 -20.91 -18.33 1.39
N ASP A 259 -21.43 -18.92 2.47
CA ASP A 259 -21.56 -18.24 3.75
C ASP A 259 -20.19 -17.72 4.22
N TYR A 260 -20.15 -16.47 4.68
CA TYR A 260 -18.98 -15.81 5.28
C TYR A 260 -18.62 -16.45 6.63
N THR A 261 -18.12 -17.69 6.57
CA THR A 261 -17.68 -18.48 7.73
C THR A 261 -16.16 -18.47 7.88
N CYS A 262 -15.47 -17.68 7.05
CA CYS A 262 -14.02 -17.55 7.02
C CYS A 262 -13.54 -16.16 7.51
N PRO A 263 -12.29 -16.05 7.98
CA PRO A 263 -11.72 -14.79 8.46
C PRO A 263 -11.71 -13.69 7.38
N PRO A 264 -11.80 -12.40 7.76
CA PRO A 264 -11.74 -11.22 6.88
C PRO A 264 -10.70 -11.28 5.75
N GLU A 265 -9.51 -11.77 6.07
CA GLU A 265 -8.36 -11.92 5.17
C GLU A 265 -8.63 -12.91 4.02
N THR A 266 -9.50 -13.89 4.26
CA THR A 266 -9.92 -14.89 3.25
C THR A 266 -10.98 -14.33 2.31
N CYS A 267 -11.82 -13.40 2.80
CA CYS A 267 -12.80 -12.70 1.96
C CYS A 267 -12.08 -11.90 0.88
N ARG A 268 -10.97 -11.24 1.22
CA ARG A 268 -10.12 -10.50 0.25
C ARG A 268 -9.69 -11.37 -0.93
N HIS A 269 -9.27 -12.61 -0.69
CA HIS A 269 -8.88 -13.54 -1.76
C HIS A 269 -10.09 -13.96 -2.62
N VAL A 270 -11.22 -14.31 -2.01
CA VAL A 270 -12.46 -14.70 -2.74
C VAL A 270 -12.99 -13.56 -3.60
N PHE A 271 -12.86 -12.32 -3.13
CA PHE A 271 -13.24 -11.12 -3.87
C PHE A 271 -12.29 -10.78 -5.03
N VAL A 272 -10.97 -10.97 -4.84
CA VAL A 272 -9.95 -10.64 -5.85
C VAL A 272 -9.81 -11.70 -6.95
N THR A 273 -10.06 -12.99 -6.64
CA THR A 273 -9.89 -14.10 -7.60
C THR A 273 -11.21 -14.70 -8.12
N GLY A 274 -12.35 -14.17 -7.68
CA GLY A 274 -13.66 -14.79 -7.89
C GLY A 274 -13.79 -16.17 -7.21
N PRO A 275 -14.94 -16.85 -7.38
CA PRO A 275 -15.23 -18.15 -6.73
C PRO A 275 -14.31 -19.30 -7.16
N SER A 276 -13.46 -19.11 -8.17
CA SER A 276 -12.52 -20.12 -8.67
C SER A 276 -11.16 -20.16 -7.97
N GLY A 277 -10.82 -19.18 -7.13
CA GLY A 277 -9.54 -19.20 -6.38
C GLY A 277 -8.29 -19.32 -7.26
N ARG A 278 -8.33 -18.81 -8.49
CA ARG A 278 -7.21 -18.79 -9.45
C ARG A 278 -6.98 -17.39 -9.97
#